data_AF-A0A1I8NU55-F1
#
_entry.id   AF-A0A1I8NU55-F1
#
_cell.length_a   1.000
_cell.length_b   1.000
_cell.length_c   1.000
_cell.angle_alpha   90.00
_cell.angle_beta   90.00
_cell.angle_gamma   90.00
#
_symmetry.space_group_name_H-M   'P 1'
#
loop_
_entity.id
_entity.type
_entity.pdbx_description
1 polymer ?
#
loop_
_entity_poly.entity_id
_entity_poly.type
_entity_poly.pdbx_seq_one_letter_code
_entity_poly.pdbx_strand_id
1 'polypeptide(L)'
;MDPSNNHSCIYTKDITKNITLYTNGPFKGEIDANTLEFREPRCKPLVLLMAWLTAKPKHKKKYAQVYINLGFDVVVVQITLWQGLWPTIGSHVIAGETINFLEHNKSYAPIVVHGFSAGAYQMGEIMVQMSKDLTRYAQIIERIYCQIWDSAADVTEIPEGLAKTIFPKNPSMQNFLRKHT
;
A
#
# COMPACT_ATOMS: atom_id res chain seq x y z
N MET A 1 22.59 7.30 -27.45
CA MET A 1 22.40 6.14 -26.56
C MET A 1 20.97 5.71 -26.72
N ASP A 2 20.76 4.51 -27.24
CA ASP A 2 19.44 3.96 -27.56
C ASP A 2 18.68 3.62 -26.25
N PRO A 3 17.49 4.20 -25.97
CA PRO A 3 16.74 3.91 -24.74
C PRO A 3 15.95 2.59 -24.80
N SER A 4 16.02 1.83 -25.90
CA SER A 4 15.04 0.78 -26.21
C SER A 4 15.34 -0.63 -25.70
N ASN A 5 16.42 -0.88 -24.93
CA ASN A 5 16.80 -2.28 -24.68
C ASN A 5 17.30 -2.65 -23.29
N ASN A 6 16.87 -1.92 -22.24
CA ASN A 6 17.08 -2.38 -20.87
C ASN A 6 15.73 -2.78 -20.26
N HIS A 7 15.24 -3.98 -20.61
CA HIS A 7 14.21 -4.63 -19.81
C HIS A 7 14.82 -4.98 -18.45
N SER A 8 14.89 -4.00 -17.54
CA SER A 8 15.34 -4.22 -16.18
C SER A 8 14.49 -5.33 -15.58
N CYS A 9 15.11 -6.44 -15.20
CA CYS A 9 14.40 -7.52 -14.54
C CYS A 9 13.86 -6.98 -13.20
N ILE A 10 12.53 -6.97 -13.04
CA ILE A 10 11.93 -6.65 -11.75
C ILE A 10 11.89 -7.90 -10.89
N TYR A 11 12.42 -7.77 -9.68
CA TYR A 11 12.35 -8.77 -8.64
C TYR A 11 11.24 -8.40 -7.66
N THR A 12 10.58 -9.41 -7.10
CA THR A 12 9.48 -9.24 -6.16
C THR A 12 9.73 -10.04 -4.89
N LYS A 13 9.40 -9.46 -3.74
CA LYS A 13 9.43 -10.12 -2.44
C LYS A 13 8.18 -9.74 -1.66
N ASP A 14 7.37 -10.73 -1.29
CA ASP A 14 6.26 -10.49 -0.37
C ASP A 14 6.82 -10.27 1.03
N ILE A 15 6.43 -9.14 1.63
CA ILE A 15 6.73 -8.77 3.03
C ILE A 15 5.60 -9.33 3.90
N THR A 16 4.36 -9.08 3.50
CA THR A 16 3.14 -9.70 4.05
C THR A 16 2.22 -10.10 2.90
N LYS A 17 1.07 -10.70 3.20
CA LYS A 17 0.04 -10.99 2.19
C LYS A 17 -0.49 -9.74 1.46
N ASN A 18 -0.35 -8.56 2.08
CA ASN A 18 -0.89 -7.28 1.58
C ASN A 18 0.20 -6.28 1.18
N ILE A 19 1.47 -6.59 1.47
CA ILE A 19 2.62 -5.71 1.23
C ILE A 19 3.67 -6.47 0.42
N THR A 20 3.94 -5.99 -0.79
CA THR A 20 4.93 -6.59 -1.71
C THR A 20 6.00 -5.57 -2.09
N LEU A 21 7.27 -5.92 -1.93
CA LEU A 21 8.42 -5.17 -2.41
C LEU A 21 8.72 -5.51 -3.88
N TYR A 22 8.99 -4.48 -4.68
CA TYR A 22 9.50 -4.58 -6.05
C TYR A 22 10.83 -3.82 -6.15
N THR A 23 11.84 -4.44 -6.77
CA THR A 23 13.22 -3.90 -6.86
C THR A 23 13.85 -4.15 -8.24
N ASN A 24 14.89 -3.39 -8.57
CA ASN A 24 15.72 -3.57 -9.77
C ASN A 24 16.82 -4.66 -9.63
N GLY A 25 16.84 -5.39 -8.52
CA GLY A 25 17.82 -6.45 -8.25
C GLY A 25 17.28 -7.44 -7.19
N PRO A 26 17.79 -8.67 -7.12
CA PRO A 26 17.30 -9.68 -6.20
C PRO A 26 17.40 -9.19 -4.75
N PHE A 27 16.34 -9.41 -3.97
CA PHE A 27 16.36 -9.21 -2.52
C PHE A 27 17.10 -10.39 -1.88
N LYS A 28 18.21 -10.13 -1.21
CA LYS A 28 19.08 -11.15 -0.58
C LYS A 28 19.01 -11.17 0.95
N GLY A 29 18.24 -10.28 1.55
CA GLY A 29 18.14 -10.14 3.01
C GLY A 29 17.07 -11.05 3.64
N GLU A 30 17.09 -11.07 4.97
CA GLU A 30 15.98 -11.58 5.76
C GLU A 30 15.05 -10.43 6.18
N ILE A 31 13.78 -10.76 6.39
CA ILE A 31 12.76 -9.84 6.89
C ILE A 31 12.39 -10.32 8.30
N ASP A 32 12.50 -9.46 9.29
CA ASP A 32 12.01 -9.76 10.64
C ASP A 32 10.49 -9.92 10.61
N ALA A 33 9.97 -11.04 11.11
CA ALA A 33 8.55 -11.36 11.02
C ALA A 33 7.66 -10.46 11.90
N ASN A 34 8.23 -9.83 12.94
CA ASN A 34 7.49 -9.01 13.89
C ASN A 34 7.58 -7.52 13.52
N THR A 35 8.76 -7.03 13.15
CA THR A 35 8.98 -5.60 12.85
C THR A 35 8.89 -5.28 11.36
N LEU A 36 8.90 -6.30 10.49
CA LEU A 36 9.00 -6.17 9.04
C LEU A 36 10.28 -5.44 8.58
N GLU A 37 11.30 -5.41 9.44
CA GLU A 37 12.59 -4.79 9.16
C GLU A 37 13.42 -5.64 8.21
N PHE A 38 14.10 -5.00 7.27
CA PHE A 38 15.13 -5.63 6.47
C PHE A 38 16.45 -5.63 7.23
N ARG A 39 17.05 -6.80 7.44
CA ARG A 39 18.34 -6.91 8.14
C ARG A 39 19.46 -6.10 7.49
N GLU A 40 19.39 -5.94 6.17
CA GLU A 40 20.32 -5.11 5.41
C GLU A 40 19.62 -3.79 5.01
N PRO A 41 20.10 -2.63 5.50
CA PRO A 41 19.61 -1.33 5.08
C PRO A 41 19.70 -1.15 3.56
N ARG A 42 18.66 -0.56 2.98
CA ARG A 42 18.55 -0.43 1.52
C ARG A 42 19.05 0.91 1.00
N CYS A 43 19.03 1.96 1.83
CA CYS A 43 19.57 3.28 1.52
C CYS A 43 19.14 3.81 0.14
N LYS A 44 17.85 3.73 -0.16
CA LYS A 44 17.27 4.08 -1.46
C LYS A 44 16.03 4.97 -1.32
N PRO A 45 15.66 5.73 -2.36
CA PRO A 45 14.34 6.34 -2.39
C PRO A 45 13.26 5.25 -2.54
N LEU A 46 12.10 5.48 -1.92
CA LEU A 46 10.99 4.52 -1.87
C LEU A 46 9.73 5.12 -2.48
N VAL A 47 9.01 4.33 -3.27
CA VAL A 47 7.61 4.62 -3.58
C VAL A 47 6.71 3.70 -2.78
N LEU A 48 5.84 4.29 -1.95
CA LEU A 48 4.73 3.61 -1.30
C LEU A 48 3.52 3.67 -2.25
N LEU A 49 3.33 2.59 -3.01
CA LEU A 49 2.28 2.47 -4.01
C LEU A 49 1.01 1.88 -3.38
N MET A 50 -0.01 2.71 -3.17
CA MET A 50 -1.29 2.28 -2.62
C MET A 50 -2.19 1.79 -3.75
N ALA A 51 -2.27 0.47 -3.92
CA ALA A 51 -2.99 -0.15 -5.02
C ALA A 51 -4.52 -0.10 -4.84
N TRP A 52 -5.24 -0.12 -5.96
CA TRP A 52 -6.69 -0.27 -5.97
C TRP A 52 -7.12 -1.72 -5.67
N LEU A 53 -8.37 -1.92 -5.25
CA LEU A 53 -8.88 -3.19 -4.72
C LEU A 53 -8.66 -4.40 -5.66
N THR A 54 -8.88 -4.21 -6.96
CA THR A 54 -8.84 -5.28 -7.98
C THR A 54 -7.53 -5.33 -8.75
N ALA A 55 -6.45 -4.73 -8.21
CA ALA A 55 -5.15 -4.74 -8.85
C ALA A 55 -4.62 -6.17 -9.00
N LYS A 56 -4.38 -6.58 -10.25
CA LYS A 56 -3.74 -7.86 -10.58
C LYS A 56 -2.21 -7.70 -10.53
N PRO A 57 -1.43 -8.79 -10.33
CA PRO A 57 0.04 -8.73 -10.33
C PRO A 57 0.62 -8.00 -11.54
N LYS A 58 0.08 -8.21 -12.74
CA LYS A 58 0.50 -7.52 -13.97
C LYS A 58 0.33 -5.99 -13.90
N HIS A 59 -0.72 -5.52 -13.24
CA HIS A 59 -0.98 -4.08 -13.11
C HIS A 59 0.00 -3.45 -12.12
N LYS A 60 0.18 -4.08 -10.95
CA LYS A 60 1.15 -3.67 -9.93
C LYS A 60 2.57 -3.59 -10.52
N LYS A 61 2.98 -4.63 -11.24
CA LYS A 61 4.29 -4.69 -11.90
C LYS A 61 4.47 -3.54 -12.91
N LYS A 62 3.44 -3.22 -13.71
CA LYS A 62 3.51 -2.13 -14.69
C LYS A 62 3.76 -0.76 -14.03
N TYR A 63 3.04 -0.46 -12.95
CA TYR A 63 3.23 0.81 -12.23
C TYR A 63 4.53 0.84 -11.42
N ALA A 64 4.91 -0.28 -10.78
CA ALA A 64 6.18 -0.39 -10.09
C ALA A 64 7.36 -0.16 -11.05
N GLN A 65 7.29 -0.68 -12.28
CA GLN A 65 8.33 -0.52 -13.29
C GLN A 65 8.67 0.95 -13.58
N VAL A 66 7.68 1.83 -13.59
CA VAL A 66 7.89 3.26 -13.85
C VAL A 66 8.85 3.85 -12.82
N TYR A 67 8.63 3.56 -11.54
CA TYR A 67 9.46 4.06 -10.44
C TYR A 67 10.79 3.34 -10.33
N ILE A 68 10.82 2.04 -10.62
CA ILE A 68 12.06 1.26 -10.66
C ILE A 68 13.02 1.81 -11.71
N ASN A 69 12.50 2.22 -12.88
CA ASN A 69 13.31 2.88 -13.92
C ASN A 69 13.88 4.23 -13.47
N LEU A 70 13.26 4.88 -12.48
CA LEU A 70 13.73 6.12 -11.86
C LEU A 70 14.67 5.88 -10.67
N GLY A 71 15.02 4.62 -10.36
CA GLY A 71 15.94 4.26 -9.29
C GLY A 71 15.28 4.03 -7.92
N PHE A 72 13.94 4.03 -7.84
CA PHE A 72 13.22 3.73 -6.60
C PHE A 72 13.07 2.22 -6.40
N ASP A 73 13.14 1.79 -5.13
CA ASP A 73 12.44 0.55 -4.75
C ASP A 73 10.96 0.89 -4.54
N VAL A 74 10.06 -0.06 -4.77
CA VAL A 74 8.60 0.18 -4.69
C VAL A 74 7.97 -0.82 -3.74
N VAL A 75 7.28 -0.32 -2.72
CA VAL A 75 6.46 -1.14 -1.83
C VAL A 75 5.01 -0.92 -2.22
N VAL A 76 4.36 -2.01 -2.65
CA VAL A 76 2.94 -1.98 -3.02
C VAL A 76 2.12 -2.47 -1.85
N VAL A 77 1.21 -1.63 -1.37
CA VAL A 77 0.22 -1.96 -0.36
C VAL A 77 -1.12 -2.14 -1.05
N GLN A 78 -1.73 -3.32 -0.90
CA GLN A 78 -3.02 -3.63 -1.51
C GLN A 78 -3.96 -4.22 -0.47
N ILE A 79 -5.11 -3.60 -0.27
CA ILE A 79 -6.22 -4.21 0.46
C ILE A 79 -7.21 -4.88 -0.48
N THR A 80 -7.89 -5.91 0.03
CA THR A 80 -9.05 -6.50 -0.63
C THR A 80 -10.33 -5.77 -0.26
N LEU A 81 -11.40 -5.99 -1.03
CA LEU A 81 -12.72 -5.44 -0.71
C LEU A 81 -13.19 -5.83 0.69
N TRP A 82 -13.01 -7.10 1.08
CA TRP A 82 -13.39 -7.57 2.41
C TRP A 82 -12.59 -6.91 3.52
N GLN A 83 -11.30 -6.67 3.31
CA GLN A 83 -10.49 -5.94 4.28
C GLN A 83 -10.90 -4.47 4.40
N GLY A 84 -11.39 -3.85 3.33
CA GLY A 84 -11.99 -2.51 3.39
C GLY A 84 -13.32 -2.49 4.16
N LEU A 85 -14.17 -3.52 3.98
CA LEU A 85 -15.48 -3.60 4.65
C LEU A 85 -15.39 -3.91 6.15
N TRP A 86 -14.33 -4.56 6.62
CA TRP A 86 -14.11 -4.80 8.05
C TRP A 86 -12.81 -4.14 8.51
N PRO A 87 -12.80 -2.82 8.75
CA PRO A 87 -11.57 -2.08 8.99
C PRO A 87 -10.76 -2.62 10.18
N THR A 88 -11.41 -2.95 11.30
CA THR A 88 -10.75 -3.40 12.55
C THR A 88 -9.93 -4.68 12.41
N ILE A 89 -10.31 -5.57 11.49
CA ILE A 89 -9.60 -6.83 11.18
C ILE A 89 -9.00 -6.83 9.77
N GLY A 90 -9.10 -5.68 9.09
CA GLY A 90 -8.79 -5.48 7.69
C GLY A 90 -7.91 -4.25 7.53
N SER A 91 -8.43 -3.17 6.91
CA SER A 91 -7.65 -1.97 6.55
C SER A 91 -6.82 -1.40 7.71
N HIS A 92 -7.31 -1.43 8.95
CA HIS A 92 -6.55 -0.98 10.12
C HIS A 92 -5.32 -1.86 10.40
N VAL A 93 -5.45 -3.18 10.23
CA VAL A 93 -4.32 -4.11 10.42
C VAL A 93 -3.25 -3.84 9.37
N ILE A 94 -3.64 -3.69 8.10
CA ILE A 94 -2.69 -3.38 7.01
C ILE A 94 -2.05 -2.00 7.20
N ALA A 95 -2.78 -1.02 7.74
CA ALA A 95 -2.22 0.28 8.07
C ALA A 95 -1.13 0.15 9.15
N GLY A 96 -1.37 -0.65 10.19
CA GLY A 96 -0.39 -0.97 11.22
C GLY A 96 0.84 -1.69 10.67
N GLU A 97 0.66 -2.70 9.81
CA GLU A 97 1.77 -3.38 9.11
C GLU A 97 2.60 -2.39 8.27
N THR A 98 1.93 -1.46 7.57
CA THR A 98 2.62 -0.46 6.74
C THR A 98 3.42 0.52 7.61
N ILE A 99 2.86 0.99 8.73
CA ILE A 99 3.55 1.86 9.69
C ILE A 99 4.75 1.13 10.29
N ASN A 100 4.57 -0.12 10.71
CA ASN A 100 5.63 -0.96 11.29
C ASN A 100 6.80 -1.12 10.31
N PHE A 101 6.49 -1.42 9.05
CA PHE A 101 7.49 -1.48 7.97
C PHE A 101 8.24 -0.14 7.80
N LEU A 102 7.52 0.98 7.72
CA LEU A 102 8.13 2.29 7.52
C LEU A 102 8.97 2.72 8.73
N GLU A 103 8.52 2.43 9.96
CA GLU A 103 9.19 2.78 11.22
C GLU A 103 10.55 2.10 11.35
N HIS A 104 10.64 0.81 10.99
CA HIS A 104 11.86 0.04 11.13
C HIS A 104 12.80 0.14 9.92
N ASN A 105 12.28 0.40 8.72
CA ASN A 105 13.10 0.55 7.51
C ASN A 105 13.46 2.02 7.23
N LYS A 106 14.12 2.68 8.20
CA LYS A 106 14.45 4.13 8.17
C LYS A 106 15.39 4.54 7.04
N SER A 107 16.19 3.59 6.53
CA SER A 107 17.12 3.82 5.43
C SER A 107 16.43 4.14 4.09
N TYR A 108 15.12 3.91 3.97
CA TYR A 108 14.36 4.38 2.81
C TYR A 108 14.05 5.87 2.94
N ALA A 109 14.69 6.69 2.12
CA ALA A 109 14.42 8.12 2.01
C ALA A 109 14.93 8.66 0.66
N PRO A 110 14.23 9.64 0.04
CA PRO A 110 12.89 10.11 0.36
C PRO A 110 11.79 9.08 0.03
N ILE A 111 10.59 9.29 0.56
CA ILE A 111 9.37 8.50 0.28
C ILE A 111 8.42 9.30 -0.61
N VAL A 112 7.96 8.69 -1.69
CA VAL A 112 6.85 9.16 -2.51
C VAL A 112 5.65 8.25 -2.27
N VAL A 113 4.51 8.82 -1.89
CA VAL A 113 3.24 8.08 -1.83
C VAL A 113 2.54 8.24 -3.17
N HIS A 114 2.11 7.14 -3.78
CA HIS A 114 1.25 7.19 -4.95
C HIS A 114 0.07 6.26 -4.74
N GLY A 115 -1.12 6.82 -4.57
CA GLY A 115 -2.33 6.03 -4.39
C GLY A 115 -3.34 6.15 -5.52
N PHE A 116 -4.00 5.02 -5.75
CA PHE A 116 -5.05 4.85 -6.75
C PHE A 116 -6.38 4.52 -6.09
N SER A 117 -7.45 5.23 -6.43
CA SER A 117 -8.81 4.87 -6.01
C SER A 117 -8.89 4.59 -4.49
N ALA A 118 -9.41 3.42 -4.08
CA ALA A 118 -9.51 3.00 -2.68
C ALA A 118 -8.14 2.87 -1.96
N GLY A 119 -7.02 2.88 -2.67
CA GLY A 119 -5.69 2.99 -2.07
C GLY A 119 -5.49 4.32 -1.33
N ALA A 120 -6.19 5.38 -1.74
CA ALA A 120 -6.19 6.66 -1.00
C ALA A 120 -6.83 6.54 0.38
N TYR A 121 -7.96 5.82 0.48
CA TYR A 121 -8.55 5.47 1.77
C TYR A 121 -7.57 4.70 2.67
N GLN A 122 -6.86 3.71 2.12
CA GLN A 122 -5.87 2.97 2.90
C GLN A 122 -4.73 3.86 3.41
N MET A 123 -4.32 4.88 2.65
CA MET A 123 -3.38 5.88 3.18
C MET A 123 -4.02 6.75 4.27
N GLY A 124 -5.31 7.09 4.13
CA GLY A 124 -6.10 7.72 5.19
C GLY A 124 -6.01 6.96 6.51
N GLU A 125 -6.20 5.64 6.48
CA GLU A 125 -6.06 4.78 7.66
C GLU A 125 -4.66 4.84 8.27
N ILE A 126 -3.62 4.85 7.44
CA ILE A 126 -2.22 5.02 7.89
C ILE A 126 -2.04 6.37 8.57
N MET A 127 -2.56 7.45 7.99
CA MET A 127 -2.47 8.80 8.56
C MET A 127 -3.22 8.92 9.89
N VAL A 128 -4.43 8.36 9.99
CA VAL A 128 -5.24 8.35 11.23
C VAL A 128 -4.55 7.54 12.34
N GLN A 129 -3.86 6.46 12.01
CA GLN A 129 -3.09 5.73 13.00
C GLN A 129 -1.84 6.49 13.43
N MET A 130 -1.10 7.10 12.50
CA MET A 130 0.07 7.92 12.84
C MET A 130 -0.31 9.16 13.66
N SER A 131 -1.49 9.75 13.42
CA SER A 131 -1.93 10.94 14.17
C SER A 131 -2.16 10.70 15.66
N LYS A 132 -2.24 9.44 16.10
CA LYS A 132 -2.35 9.09 17.52
C LYS A 132 -1.07 9.33 18.31
N ASP A 133 0.09 9.36 17.63
CA ASP A 133 1.40 9.63 18.23
C ASP A 133 2.35 10.26 17.20
N LEU A 134 2.12 11.55 16.91
CA LEU A 134 2.92 12.29 15.93
C LEU A 134 4.41 12.34 16.29
N THR A 135 4.75 12.31 17.58
CA THR A 135 6.13 12.32 18.05
C THR A 135 6.85 11.03 17.67
N ARG A 136 6.23 9.87 17.91
CA ARG A 136 6.79 8.56 17.52
C ARG A 136 6.96 8.43 16.00
N TYR A 137 5.99 8.93 15.24
CA TYR A 137 5.97 8.76 13.78
C TYR A 137 6.55 9.95 13.00
N ALA A 138 7.11 10.95 13.66
CA ALA A 138 7.73 12.12 13.03
C ALA A 138 8.76 11.72 11.96
N GLN A 139 9.62 10.74 12.28
CA GLN A 139 10.61 10.18 11.36
C GLN A 139 10.03 9.55 10.09
N ILE A 140 8.77 9.11 10.09
CA ILE A 140 8.08 8.63 8.88
C ILE A 140 7.57 9.83 8.10
N ILE A 141 6.89 10.75 8.77
CA ILE A 141 6.26 11.95 8.18
C ILE A 141 7.31 12.81 7.49
N GLU A 142 8.46 13.05 8.13
CA GLU A 142 9.56 13.86 7.60
C GLU A 142 10.21 13.26 6.34
N ARG A 143 10.10 11.95 6.14
CA ARG A 143 10.62 11.28 4.93
C ARG A 143 9.63 11.31 3.78
N ILE A 144 8.35 11.58 4.01
CA ILE A 144 7.34 11.70 2.94
C ILE A 144 7.57 13.03 2.22
N TYR A 145 8.12 12.94 1.01
CA TYR A 145 8.47 14.10 0.20
C TYR A 145 7.34 14.55 -0.73
N CYS A 146 6.56 13.59 -1.23
CA CYS A 146 5.51 13.86 -2.22
C CYS A 146 4.36 12.85 -2.11
N GLN A 147 3.15 13.31 -2.43
CA GLN A 147 1.96 12.47 -2.55
C GLN A 147 1.32 12.68 -3.93
N ILE A 148 1.00 11.59 -4.62
CA ILE A 148 0.37 11.55 -5.93
C ILE A 148 -0.94 10.77 -5.79
N TRP A 149 -2.05 11.38 -6.23
CA TRP A 149 -3.38 10.78 -6.12
C TRP A 149 -4.01 10.63 -7.51
N ASP A 150 -4.18 9.39 -7.95
CA ASP A 150 -4.91 9.05 -9.16
C ASP A 150 -6.32 8.59 -8.78
N SER A 151 -7.29 9.48 -9.03
CA SER A 151 -8.72 9.19 -8.89
C SER A 151 -9.07 8.69 -7.48
N ALA A 152 -8.59 9.37 -6.44
CA ALA A 152 -8.83 9.01 -5.04
C ALA A 152 -10.34 8.82 -4.78
N ALA A 153 -10.70 7.66 -4.24
CA ALA A 153 -12.09 7.32 -3.97
C ALA A 153 -12.40 7.47 -2.49
N ASP A 154 -13.53 8.09 -2.19
CA ASP A 154 -14.13 8.01 -0.86
C ASP A 154 -14.82 6.64 -0.70
N VAL A 155 -14.49 5.93 0.37
CA VAL A 155 -15.04 4.60 0.68
C VAL A 155 -16.40 4.71 1.39
N THR A 156 -16.80 5.91 1.83
CA THR A 156 -18.10 6.11 2.52
C THR A 156 -19.32 5.87 1.62
N GLU A 157 -19.21 6.03 0.30
CA GLU A 157 -20.30 5.70 -0.65
C GLU A 157 -20.31 4.23 -1.10
N ILE A 158 -19.26 3.47 -0.75
CA ILE A 158 -19.12 2.07 -1.14
C ILE A 158 -20.20 1.20 -0.48
N PRO A 159 -20.53 1.28 0.82
CA PRO A 159 -21.58 0.46 1.44
C PRO A 159 -22.92 0.46 0.69
N GLU A 160 -23.36 1.60 0.13
CA GLU A 160 -24.65 1.67 -0.59
C GLU A 160 -24.62 0.97 -1.96
N GLY A 161 -23.60 1.26 -2.78
CA GLY A 161 -23.42 0.64 -4.10
C GLY A 161 -23.00 -0.83 -4.00
N LEU A 162 -22.19 -1.16 -2.99
CA LEU A 162 -21.61 -2.46 -2.77
C LEU A 162 -22.60 -3.44 -2.14
N ALA A 163 -23.47 -3.00 -1.22
CA ALA A 163 -24.57 -3.82 -0.73
C ALA A 163 -25.45 -4.31 -1.89
N LYS A 164 -25.84 -3.40 -2.79
CA LYS A 164 -26.61 -3.74 -4.00
C LYS A 164 -25.83 -4.64 -4.97
N THR A 165 -24.51 -4.55 -5.01
CA THR A 165 -23.66 -5.34 -5.91
C THR A 165 -23.35 -6.75 -5.39
N ILE A 166 -23.09 -6.89 -4.09
CA ILE A 166 -22.77 -8.18 -3.43
C ILE A 166 -24.05 -8.98 -3.18
N PHE A 167 -25.14 -8.30 -2.81
CA PHE A 167 -26.42 -8.92 -2.48
C PHE A 167 -27.56 -8.40 -3.36
N PRO A 168 -27.47 -8.50 -4.70
CA PRO A 168 -28.42 -7.85 -5.61
C PRO A 168 -29.88 -8.26 -5.42
N LYS A 169 -30.12 -9.45 -4.83
CA LYS A 169 -31.45 -10.02 -4.59
C LYS A 169 -31.77 -10.27 -3.12
N ASN A 170 -30.94 -9.80 -2.17
CA ASN A 170 -31.15 -10.05 -0.74
C ASN A 170 -31.19 -8.74 0.06
N PRO A 171 -32.36 -8.08 0.18
CA PRO A 171 -32.52 -6.81 0.86
C PRO A 171 -32.11 -6.84 2.34
N SER A 172 -32.31 -7.96 3.03
CA SER A 172 -31.93 -8.12 4.44
C SER A 172 -30.41 -8.08 4.60
N MET A 173 -29.66 -8.75 3.71
CA MET A 173 -28.20 -8.71 3.71
C MET A 173 -27.65 -7.36 3.22
N GLN A 174 -28.37 -6.67 2.31
CA GLN A 174 -28.04 -5.28 1.96
C GLN A 174 -28.15 -4.34 3.17
N ASN A 175 -29.26 -4.44 3.92
CA ASN A 175 -29.48 -3.63 5.12
C ASN A 175 -28.52 -4.00 6.26
N PHE A 176 -28.13 -5.27 6.38
CA PHE A 176 -27.12 -5.69 7.34
C PHE A 176 -25.76 -5.07 7.01
N LEU A 177 -25.29 -5.16 5.76
CA LEU A 177 -24.05 -4.51 5.32
C LEU A 177 -24.09 -3.01 5.60
N ARG A 178 -25.12 -2.30 5.14
CA ARG A 178 -25.27 -0.85 5.36
C ARG A 178 -25.24 -0.40 6.83
N LYS A 179 -25.60 -1.28 7.77
CA LYS A 179 -25.62 -0.97 9.21
C LYS A 179 -24.31 -1.29 9.92
N HIS A 180 -23.44 -2.10 9.32
CA HIS A 180 -22.24 -2.65 9.97
C HIS A 180 -20.95 -2.33 9.20
N THR A 181 -21.04 -1.58 8.11
CA THR A 181 -19.96 -0.97 7.34
C THR A 181 -20.27 0.50 7.16
#